data_AF-A0A365MTL5-F1
#
_entry.id   AF-A0A365MTL5-F1
#
_cell.length_a   1.000
_cell.length_b   1.000
_cell.length_c   1.000
_cell.angle_alpha   90.00
_cell.angle_beta   90.00
_cell.angle_gamma   90.00
#
_symmetry.space_group_name_H-M   'P 1'
#
loop_
_entity.id
_entity.type
_entity.pdbx_description
1 polymer ?
#
loop_
_entity_poly.entity_id
_entity_poly.type
_entity_poly.pdbx_seq_one_letter_code
_entity_poly.pdbx_strand_id
1 'polypeptide(L)'
;MEVHDFVEWLRDYNKGREIREATGFYGLDLYSMGTSMRAVVDYLDTVDKDMADVARQRYGNLMSWAQDPHEYGLEVLTTAFQGYEEDVMDMLQDLLKKRIEYSAARGDGIEFHSGEQNARVVKDAEYYYKEMYHGRHESWNLRDTHMFQTLVRILKHRGDKSKAIVWAHNSHIGDARATSMGWSRGELNIGQLCKETYGAKALNIGTGTNTGTVAAAKRWDGDMQVMGIRPGLPDSYEELMHATGIKNFVLDLRKKNCDARLRKALSERRLERFIGVLYKPATEKASHYSSAILPEQFDGFIWFDESRHVGTLEVHQPKSPLEYHETWPFGL
;
A
#
# COMPACT_ATOMS: atom_id res chain seq x y z
N MET A 1 -3.26 -18.17 -1.50
CA MET A 1 -4.26 -18.83 -0.64
C MET A 1 -4.29 -18.18 0.72
N GLU A 2 -3.13 -17.87 1.28
CA GLU A 2 -2.86 -17.29 2.58
C GLU A 2 -3.72 -16.04 2.88
N VAL A 3 -3.81 -15.09 1.94
CA VAL A 3 -4.64 -13.89 2.12
C VAL A 3 -6.13 -14.23 2.08
N HIS A 4 -6.56 -15.13 1.19
CA HIS A 4 -7.94 -15.62 1.15
C HIS A 4 -8.31 -16.29 2.49
N ASP A 5 -7.47 -17.19 2.98
CA ASP A 5 -7.70 -17.90 4.24
C ASP A 5 -7.71 -16.94 5.43
N PHE A 6 -6.87 -15.90 5.41
CA PHE A 6 -6.89 -14.83 6.40
C PHE A 6 -8.20 -14.03 6.38
N VAL A 7 -8.70 -13.68 5.19
CA VAL A 7 -9.97 -12.94 5.05
C VAL A 7 -11.17 -13.80 5.48
N GLU A 8 -11.18 -15.08 5.13
CA GLU A 8 -12.21 -16.05 5.57
C GLU A 8 -12.17 -16.21 7.09
N TRP A 9 -10.97 -16.35 7.68
CA TRP A 9 -10.80 -16.35 9.14
C TRP A 9 -11.28 -15.04 9.77
N LEU A 10 -10.99 -13.89 9.16
CA LEU A 10 -11.41 -12.58 9.66
C LEU A 10 -12.94 -12.43 9.64
N ARG A 11 -13.59 -12.96 8.59
CA ARG A 11 -15.05 -13.02 8.49
C ARG A 11 -15.65 -13.84 9.64
N ASP A 12 -15.09 -15.02 9.90
CA ASP A 12 -15.53 -15.87 11.01
C ASP A 12 -15.26 -15.21 12.38
N TYR A 13 -14.10 -14.57 12.54
CA TYR A 13 -13.73 -13.83 13.75
C TYR A 13 -14.69 -12.67 14.06
N ASN A 14 -15.20 -12.01 13.01
CA ASN A 14 -16.14 -10.91 13.11
C ASN A 14 -17.61 -11.34 13.29
N LYS A 15 -17.92 -12.64 13.13
CA LYS A 15 -19.29 -13.14 13.20
C LYS A 15 -19.93 -12.81 14.55
N GLY A 16 -21.09 -12.15 14.51
CA GLY A 16 -21.86 -11.77 15.71
C GLY A 16 -21.32 -10.54 16.46
N ARG A 17 -20.31 -9.84 15.92
CA ARG A 17 -19.85 -8.56 16.46
C ARG A 17 -20.60 -7.40 15.82
N GLU A 18 -20.80 -6.34 16.60
CA GLU A 18 -21.26 -5.05 16.07
C GLU A 18 -20.20 -4.45 15.13
N ILE A 19 -20.64 -3.69 14.11
CA ILE A 19 -19.75 -3.14 13.06
C ILE A 19 -18.58 -2.30 13.62
N ARG A 20 -18.83 -1.62 14.75
CA ARG A 20 -17.85 -0.78 15.45
C ARG A 20 -16.81 -1.59 16.23
N GLU A 21 -17.15 -2.81 16.61
CA GLU A 21 -16.29 -3.72 17.37
C GLU A 21 -15.60 -4.76 16.48
N ALA A 22 -16.18 -5.05 15.31
CA ALA A 22 -15.61 -5.91 14.28
C ALA A 22 -14.29 -5.34 13.73
N THR A 23 -13.34 -6.18 13.39
CA THR A 23 -12.08 -5.75 12.75
C THR A 23 -12.34 -5.43 11.28
N GLY A 24 -12.04 -4.20 10.84
CA GLY A 24 -12.13 -3.82 9.44
C GLY A 24 -10.91 -4.24 8.61
N PHE A 25 -11.11 -4.43 7.30
CA PHE A 25 -10.07 -4.71 6.32
C PHE A 25 -10.12 -3.62 5.25
N TYR A 26 -9.03 -2.87 5.08
CA TYR A 26 -9.01 -1.64 4.29
C TYR A 26 -7.84 -1.65 3.31
N GLY A 27 -8.09 -1.24 2.07
CA GLY A 27 -7.04 -0.88 1.12
C GLY A 27 -6.50 0.52 1.41
N LEU A 28 -5.19 0.70 1.34
CA LEU A 28 -4.54 2.01 1.52
C LEU A 28 -4.11 2.65 0.20
N ASP A 29 -3.96 1.85 -0.85
CA ASP A 29 -3.35 2.23 -2.13
C ASP A 29 -4.31 3.01 -3.04
N LEU A 30 -3.78 3.57 -4.13
CA LEU A 30 -4.49 4.50 -5.02
C LEU A 30 -4.72 4.01 -6.45
N TYR A 31 -4.44 2.73 -6.74
CA TYR A 31 -4.59 2.18 -8.11
C TYR A 31 -6.05 1.92 -8.54
N SER A 32 -7.00 2.00 -7.61
CA SER A 32 -8.41 1.68 -7.86
C SER A 32 -9.21 2.86 -8.42
N MET A 33 -8.69 3.64 -9.37
CA MET A 33 -9.34 4.88 -9.83
C MET A 33 -10.77 4.66 -10.37
N GLY A 34 -10.94 3.72 -11.30
CA GLY A 34 -12.25 3.41 -11.92
C GLY A 34 -13.29 2.88 -10.94
N THR A 35 -12.90 1.91 -10.12
CA THR A 35 -13.77 1.35 -9.06
C THR A 35 -14.11 2.39 -8.00
N SER A 36 -13.19 3.31 -7.67
CA SER A 36 -13.44 4.40 -6.73
C SER A 36 -14.42 5.43 -7.29
N MET A 37 -14.32 5.79 -8.58
CA MET A 37 -15.31 6.66 -9.25
C MET A 37 -16.71 6.03 -9.21
N ARG A 38 -16.83 4.73 -9.51
CA ARG A 38 -18.10 4.00 -9.41
C ARG A 38 -18.65 3.98 -7.99
N ALA A 39 -17.83 3.68 -6.99
CA ALA A 39 -18.24 3.67 -5.59
C ALA A 39 -18.80 5.03 -5.11
N VAL A 40 -18.24 6.15 -5.60
CA VAL A 40 -18.77 7.49 -5.30
C VAL A 40 -20.16 7.68 -5.92
N VAL A 41 -20.34 7.31 -7.20
CA VAL A 41 -21.63 7.40 -7.89
C VAL A 41 -22.67 6.52 -7.21
N ASP A 42 -22.32 5.27 -6.91
CA ASP A 42 -23.21 4.29 -6.26
C ASP A 42 -23.65 4.78 -4.88
N TYR A 43 -22.72 5.36 -4.09
CA TYR A 43 -23.07 5.98 -2.82
C TYR A 43 -24.08 7.13 -3.02
N LEU A 44 -23.79 8.04 -3.95
CA LEU A 44 -24.65 9.21 -4.21
C LEU A 44 -26.04 8.81 -4.71
N ASP A 45 -26.19 7.77 -5.53
CA ASP A 45 -27.49 7.26 -5.95
C ASP A 45 -28.43 6.92 -4.78
N THR A 46 -27.84 6.59 -3.63
CA THR A 46 -28.58 6.22 -2.43
C THR A 46 -28.94 7.39 -1.52
N VAL A 47 -28.28 8.54 -1.65
CA VAL A 47 -28.43 9.69 -0.73
C VAL A 47 -28.76 11.02 -1.41
N ASP A 48 -28.31 11.25 -2.64
CA ASP A 48 -28.55 12.46 -3.44
C ASP A 48 -28.38 12.14 -4.94
N LYS A 49 -29.50 11.86 -5.61
CA LYS A 49 -29.53 11.47 -7.03
C LYS A 49 -29.10 12.60 -7.97
N ASP A 50 -29.41 13.85 -7.63
CA ASP A 50 -29.02 14.99 -8.44
C ASP A 50 -27.49 15.14 -8.42
N MET A 51 -26.88 14.96 -7.25
CA MET A 51 -25.42 14.92 -7.11
C MET A 51 -24.80 13.68 -7.77
N ALA A 52 -25.50 12.55 -7.80
CA ALA A 52 -25.05 11.36 -8.52
C ALA A 52 -24.94 11.62 -10.03
N ASP A 53 -25.90 12.35 -10.61
CA ASP A 53 -25.85 12.75 -12.02
C ASP A 53 -24.69 13.72 -12.32
N VAL A 54 -24.42 14.66 -11.41
CA VAL A 54 -23.23 15.52 -11.48
C VAL A 54 -21.94 14.69 -11.44
N ALA A 55 -21.87 13.70 -10.54
CA ALA A 55 -20.71 12.82 -10.42
C ALA A 55 -20.50 11.99 -11.70
N ARG A 56 -21.56 11.45 -12.30
CA ARG A 56 -21.50 10.74 -13.60
C ARG A 56 -20.97 11.63 -14.71
N GLN A 57 -21.41 12.89 -14.75
CA GLN A 57 -20.95 13.84 -15.76
C GLN A 57 -19.45 14.16 -15.60
N ARG A 58 -19.02 14.49 -14.37
CA ARG A 58 -17.62 14.84 -14.06
C ARG A 58 -16.67 13.66 -14.26
N TYR A 59 -17.05 12.47 -13.78
CA TYR A 59 -16.22 11.28 -13.94
C TYR A 59 -16.32 10.65 -15.33
N GLY A 60 -17.33 10.97 -16.13
CA GLY A 60 -17.58 10.31 -17.41
C GLY A 60 -16.38 10.33 -18.36
N ASN A 61 -15.70 11.47 -18.47
CA ASN A 61 -14.52 11.58 -19.33
C ASN A 61 -13.27 10.93 -18.73
N LEU A 62 -13.09 10.99 -17.40
CA LEU A 62 -11.97 10.31 -16.75
C LEU A 62 -12.14 8.78 -16.76
N MET A 63 -13.38 8.29 -16.74
CA MET A 63 -13.70 6.86 -16.76
C MET A 63 -13.21 6.15 -18.02
N SER A 64 -13.11 6.84 -19.17
CA SER A 64 -12.54 6.24 -20.38
C SER A 64 -11.06 5.86 -20.22
N TRP A 65 -10.37 6.49 -19.28
CA TRP A 65 -8.97 6.23 -18.95
C TRP A 65 -8.79 5.25 -17.80
N ALA A 66 -9.87 4.83 -17.14
CA ALA A 66 -9.79 3.97 -15.96
C ALA A 66 -9.19 2.58 -16.26
N GLN A 67 -9.25 2.12 -17.52
CA GLN A 67 -8.70 0.83 -17.93
C GLN A 67 -7.18 0.86 -18.10
N ASP A 68 -6.64 1.99 -18.54
CA ASP A 68 -5.19 2.21 -18.60
C ASP A 68 -4.85 3.64 -18.15
N PRO A 69 -4.76 3.86 -16.83
CA PRO A 69 -4.41 5.18 -16.30
C PRO A 69 -2.97 5.61 -16.64
N HIS A 70 -2.12 4.69 -17.14
CA HIS A 70 -0.78 5.06 -17.61
C HIS A 70 -0.88 5.87 -18.91
N GLU A 71 -1.78 5.48 -19.82
CA GLU A 71 -2.04 6.25 -21.05
C GLU A 71 -2.52 7.68 -20.74
N TYR A 72 -3.33 7.85 -19.69
CA TYR A 72 -3.77 9.18 -19.24
C TYR A 72 -2.59 10.09 -18.88
N GLY A 73 -1.67 9.59 -18.05
CA GLY A 73 -0.47 10.35 -17.66
C GLY A 73 0.43 10.67 -18.85
N LEU A 74 0.56 9.73 -19.80
CA LEU A 74 1.35 9.93 -21.01
C LEU A 74 0.73 10.98 -21.94
N GLU A 75 -0.58 10.96 -22.12
CA GLU A 75 -1.31 11.93 -22.96
C GLU A 75 -1.15 13.35 -22.40
N VAL A 76 -1.28 13.52 -21.09
CA VAL A 76 -1.07 14.82 -20.41
C VAL A 76 0.36 15.33 -20.63
N LEU A 77 1.36 14.44 -20.56
CA LEU A 77 2.76 14.83 -20.78
C LEU A 77 3.05 15.21 -22.24
N THR A 78 2.45 14.51 -23.19
CA THR A 78 2.83 14.59 -24.61
C THR A 78 2.02 15.57 -25.43
N THR A 79 0.90 16.08 -24.89
CA THR A 79 -0.03 16.94 -25.62
C THR A 79 -0.34 18.24 -24.85
N ALA A 80 -1.31 19.03 -25.34
CA ALA A 80 -1.84 20.19 -24.62
C ALA A 80 -2.97 19.81 -23.63
N PHE A 81 -3.33 18.53 -23.54
CA PHE A 81 -4.37 18.04 -22.65
C PHE A 81 -3.97 18.25 -21.18
N GLN A 82 -4.84 18.94 -20.42
CA GLN A 82 -4.55 19.29 -19.02
C GLN A 82 -5.09 18.27 -18.00
N GLY A 83 -5.77 17.23 -18.47
CA GLY A 83 -6.45 16.28 -17.59
C GLY A 83 -7.84 16.75 -17.13
N TYR A 84 -8.35 16.08 -16.09
CA TYR A 84 -9.67 16.31 -15.49
C TYR A 84 -9.58 16.70 -14.02
N GLU A 85 -8.47 17.34 -13.62
CA GLU A 85 -8.21 17.71 -12.22
C GLU A 85 -9.32 18.59 -11.63
N GLU A 86 -9.79 19.60 -12.38
CA GLU A 86 -10.85 20.51 -11.91
C GLU A 86 -12.14 19.74 -11.58
N ASP A 87 -12.60 18.86 -12.48
CA ASP A 87 -13.80 18.05 -12.28
C ASP A 87 -13.68 17.13 -11.05
N VAL A 88 -12.51 16.49 -10.88
CA VAL A 88 -12.25 15.60 -9.73
C VAL A 88 -12.19 16.39 -8.41
N MET A 89 -11.55 17.55 -8.43
CA MET A 89 -11.45 18.45 -7.28
C MET A 89 -12.82 18.99 -6.87
N ASP A 90 -13.60 19.47 -7.83
CA ASP A 90 -14.95 19.97 -7.60
C ASP A 90 -15.86 18.89 -7.02
N MET A 91 -15.76 17.65 -7.52
CA MET A 91 -16.52 16.53 -6.98
C MET A 91 -16.19 16.28 -5.50
N LEU A 92 -14.91 16.23 -5.13
CA LEU A 92 -14.51 16.08 -3.74
C LEU A 92 -14.98 17.26 -2.88
N GLN A 93 -14.84 18.49 -3.38
CA GLN A 93 -15.29 19.68 -2.65
C GLN A 93 -16.80 19.65 -2.39
N ASP A 94 -17.61 19.27 -3.36
CA ASP A 94 -19.06 19.23 -3.23
C ASP A 94 -19.52 18.15 -2.23
N LEU A 95 -18.87 16.98 -2.20
CA LEU A 95 -19.07 15.98 -1.15
C LEU A 95 -18.74 16.55 0.24
N LEU A 96 -17.62 17.26 0.38
CA LEU A 96 -17.17 17.81 1.66
C LEU A 96 -18.05 18.96 2.16
N LYS A 97 -18.65 19.75 1.25
CA LYS A 97 -19.63 20.80 1.58
C LYS A 97 -20.88 20.19 2.23
N LYS A 98 -21.33 19.03 1.75
CA LYS A 98 -22.52 18.31 2.24
C LYS A 98 -22.23 17.26 3.33
N ARG A 99 -21.00 17.20 3.85
CA ARG A 99 -20.56 16.14 4.79
C ARG A 99 -21.46 15.93 6.02
N ILE A 100 -22.05 16.99 6.58
CA ILE A 100 -22.91 16.87 7.77
C ILE A 100 -24.22 16.19 7.40
N GLU A 101 -24.82 16.62 6.30
CA GLU A 101 -26.06 16.07 5.76
C GLU A 101 -25.88 14.62 5.33
N TYR A 102 -24.86 14.35 4.52
CA TYR A 102 -24.58 13.02 3.98
C TYR A 102 -24.15 12.02 5.05
N SER A 103 -23.36 12.44 6.04
CA SER A 103 -23.00 11.57 7.16
C SER A 103 -24.20 11.20 8.04
N ALA A 104 -25.25 12.03 8.07
CA ALA A 104 -26.47 11.76 8.82
C ALA A 104 -27.52 10.97 8.01
N ALA A 105 -27.40 10.97 6.68
CA ALA A 105 -28.36 10.34 5.77
C ALA A 105 -28.40 8.81 5.92
N ARG A 106 -27.27 8.17 6.25
CA ARG A 106 -27.19 6.72 6.43
C ARG A 106 -26.45 6.31 7.70
N GLY A 107 -27.21 5.70 8.61
CA GLY A 107 -26.69 5.00 9.77
C GLY A 107 -25.76 5.86 10.60
N ASP A 108 -24.51 5.42 10.72
CA ASP A 108 -23.52 6.04 11.58
C ASP A 108 -22.40 6.78 10.82
N GLY A 109 -22.63 7.08 9.54
CA GLY A 109 -21.69 7.83 8.69
C GLY A 109 -20.58 6.99 8.07
N ILE A 110 -20.56 5.66 8.27
CA ILE A 110 -19.60 4.75 7.62
C ILE A 110 -19.69 4.84 6.08
N GLU A 111 -20.90 4.82 5.54
CA GLU A 111 -21.11 4.89 4.08
C GLU A 111 -20.60 6.22 3.49
N PHE A 112 -20.87 7.35 4.18
CA PHE A 112 -20.32 8.64 3.77
C PHE A 112 -18.79 8.63 3.84
N HIS A 113 -18.20 8.09 4.90
CA HIS A 113 -16.75 8.01 5.03
C HIS A 113 -16.13 7.19 3.89
N SER A 114 -16.78 6.09 3.50
CA SER A 114 -16.38 5.26 2.35
C SER A 114 -16.47 6.06 1.04
N GLY A 115 -17.58 6.74 0.77
CA GLY A 115 -17.74 7.58 -0.42
C GLY A 115 -16.73 8.73 -0.48
N GLU A 116 -16.51 9.43 0.63
CA GLU A 116 -15.49 10.49 0.75
C GLU A 116 -14.08 9.95 0.48
N GLN A 117 -13.74 8.79 1.06
CA GLN A 117 -12.43 8.17 0.88
C GLN A 117 -12.21 7.76 -0.59
N ASN A 118 -13.22 7.20 -1.26
CA ASN A 118 -13.13 6.90 -2.69
C ASN A 118 -12.95 8.16 -3.55
N ALA A 119 -13.64 9.26 -3.26
CA ALA A 119 -13.43 10.53 -3.97
C ALA A 119 -12.00 11.07 -3.78
N ARG A 120 -11.40 10.88 -2.59
CA ARG A 120 -9.99 11.21 -2.34
C ARG A 120 -9.03 10.32 -3.11
N VAL A 121 -9.33 9.02 -3.25
CA VAL A 121 -8.56 8.11 -4.10
C VAL A 121 -8.58 8.60 -5.54
N VAL A 122 -9.74 8.97 -6.09
CA VAL A 122 -9.82 9.50 -7.46
C VAL A 122 -8.94 10.75 -7.63
N LYS A 123 -9.02 11.70 -6.67
CA LYS A 123 -8.19 12.92 -6.66
C LYS A 123 -6.69 12.63 -6.63
N ASP A 124 -6.27 11.75 -5.73
CA ASP A 124 -4.85 11.44 -5.56
C ASP A 124 -4.33 10.55 -6.70
N ALA A 125 -5.16 9.67 -7.25
CA ALA A 125 -4.82 8.85 -8.41
C ALA A 125 -4.65 9.69 -9.68
N GLU A 126 -5.57 10.61 -9.96
CA GLU A 126 -5.47 11.55 -11.08
C GLU A 126 -4.13 12.30 -11.04
N TYR A 127 -3.76 12.84 -9.88
CA TYR A 127 -2.50 13.55 -9.73
C TYR A 127 -1.28 12.60 -9.84
N TYR A 128 -1.36 11.43 -9.21
CA TYR A 128 -0.30 10.42 -9.25
C TYR A 128 0.05 9.98 -10.68
N TYR A 129 -0.94 9.69 -11.53
CA TYR A 129 -0.67 9.21 -12.89
C TYR A 129 -0.06 10.29 -13.79
N LYS A 130 -0.37 11.57 -13.58
CA LYS A 130 0.32 12.68 -14.24
C LYS A 130 1.80 12.78 -13.81
N GLU A 131 2.05 12.72 -12.51
CA GLU A 131 3.41 12.88 -11.94
C GLU A 131 4.33 11.67 -12.19
N MET A 132 3.76 10.49 -12.46
CA MET A 132 4.49 9.26 -12.73
C MET A 132 5.56 9.40 -13.84
N TYR A 133 5.36 10.31 -14.80
CA TYR A 133 6.30 10.55 -15.89
C TYR A 133 7.27 11.71 -15.66
N HIS A 134 7.02 12.57 -14.66
CA HIS A 134 7.89 13.72 -14.35
C HIS A 134 9.05 13.33 -13.44
N GLY A 135 8.84 12.40 -12.50
CA GLY A 135 9.94 11.85 -11.71
C GLY A 135 9.56 10.70 -10.77
N ARG A 136 10.51 9.79 -10.60
CA ARG A 136 10.32 8.55 -9.84
C ARG A 136 10.10 8.82 -8.34
N HIS A 137 10.73 9.84 -7.79
CA HIS A 137 10.60 10.18 -6.37
C HIS A 137 9.32 10.95 -6.04
N GLU A 138 8.79 11.80 -6.94
CA GLU A 138 7.55 12.54 -6.67
C GLU A 138 6.38 11.57 -6.62
N SER A 139 6.24 10.73 -7.65
CA SER A 139 5.19 9.71 -7.71
C SER A 139 5.25 8.72 -6.54
N TRP A 140 6.46 8.30 -6.13
CA TRP A 140 6.66 7.48 -4.93
C TRP A 140 6.13 8.19 -3.67
N ASN A 141 6.56 9.42 -3.44
CA ASN A 141 6.19 10.19 -2.25
C ASN A 141 4.69 10.48 -2.21
N LEU A 142 4.06 10.77 -3.35
CA LEU A 142 2.61 10.97 -3.45
C LEU A 142 1.85 9.72 -3.03
N ARG A 143 2.27 8.55 -3.51
CA ARG A 143 1.62 7.28 -3.20
C ARG A 143 1.72 6.92 -1.72
N ASP A 144 2.92 6.98 -1.13
CA ASP A 144 3.09 6.69 0.29
C ASP A 144 2.43 7.73 1.20
N THR A 145 2.40 9.00 0.78
CA THR A 145 1.64 10.05 1.47
C THR A 145 0.15 9.77 1.45
N HIS A 146 -0.40 9.37 0.30
CA HIS A 146 -1.81 8.97 0.18
C HIS A 146 -2.12 7.81 1.13
N MET A 147 -1.33 6.74 1.10
CA MET A 147 -1.52 5.56 1.96
C MET A 147 -1.52 5.94 3.45
N PHE A 148 -0.58 6.80 3.86
CA PHE A 148 -0.51 7.31 5.23
C PHE A 148 -1.73 8.18 5.60
N GLN A 149 -2.15 9.09 4.73
CA GLN A 149 -3.33 9.92 4.99
C GLN A 149 -4.61 9.08 5.08
N THR A 150 -4.74 8.04 4.25
CA THR A 150 -5.84 7.07 4.31
C THR A 150 -5.84 6.33 5.65
N LEU A 151 -4.69 5.86 6.14
CA LEU A 151 -4.55 5.29 7.47
C LEU A 151 -5.01 6.25 8.58
N VAL A 152 -4.58 7.51 8.53
CA VAL A 152 -4.96 8.53 9.52
C VAL A 152 -6.48 8.76 9.52
N ARG A 153 -7.10 8.84 8.33
CA ARG A 153 -8.55 8.99 8.16
C ARG A 153 -9.31 7.80 8.73
N ILE A 154 -8.86 6.57 8.47
CA ILE A 154 -9.45 5.34 9.01
C ILE A 154 -9.36 5.33 10.55
N LEU A 155 -8.18 5.58 11.12
CA LEU A 155 -7.99 5.60 12.58
C LEU A 155 -8.88 6.66 13.25
N LYS A 156 -8.98 7.85 12.64
CA LYS A 156 -9.85 8.93 13.13
C LYS A 156 -11.33 8.52 13.07
N HIS A 157 -11.77 7.90 11.98
CA HIS A 157 -13.15 7.46 11.81
C HIS A 157 -13.51 6.32 12.80
N ARG A 158 -12.59 5.38 13.03
CA ARG A 158 -12.76 4.29 14.01
C ARG A 158 -12.64 4.76 15.47
N GLY A 159 -12.11 5.95 15.69
CA GLY A 159 -12.01 6.62 16.99
C GLY A 159 -10.68 6.43 17.71
N ASP A 160 -10.44 7.25 18.73
CA ASP A 160 -9.12 7.42 19.38
C ASP A 160 -8.54 6.18 20.08
N LYS A 161 -9.39 5.18 20.35
CA LYS A 161 -8.98 3.89 20.94
C LYS A 161 -8.65 2.84 19.89
N SER A 162 -8.85 3.14 18.61
CA SER A 162 -8.57 2.21 17.51
C SER A 162 -7.08 1.95 17.37
N LYS A 163 -6.75 0.80 16.79
CA LYS A 163 -5.40 0.39 16.43
C LYS A 163 -5.45 -0.14 15.01
N ALA A 164 -4.33 -0.04 14.30
CA ALA A 164 -4.18 -0.57 12.96
C ALA A 164 -2.94 -1.45 12.88
N ILE A 165 -3.01 -2.44 12.01
CA ILE A 165 -1.85 -3.18 11.50
C ILE A 165 -1.73 -2.80 10.03
N VAL A 166 -0.63 -2.13 9.67
CA VAL A 166 -0.32 -1.82 8.27
C VAL A 166 0.46 -3.00 7.72
N TRP A 167 -0.20 -3.82 6.91
CA TRP A 167 0.46 -4.89 6.17
C TRP A 167 0.88 -4.34 4.80
N ALA A 168 2.17 -4.04 4.66
CA ALA A 168 2.76 -3.67 3.38
C ALA A 168 4.21 -4.14 3.29
N HIS A 169 4.80 -4.04 2.11
CA HIS A 169 6.18 -4.45 1.84
C HIS A 169 7.19 -3.65 2.69
N ASN A 170 8.37 -4.23 2.98
CA ASN A 170 9.42 -3.58 3.79
C ASN A 170 9.78 -2.17 3.30
N SER A 171 9.72 -1.93 1.97
CA SER A 171 9.99 -0.62 1.37
C SER A 171 8.98 0.47 1.81
N HIS A 172 7.77 0.08 2.20
CA HIS A 172 6.72 1.00 2.66
C HIS A 172 6.67 1.12 4.18
N ILE A 173 6.96 0.05 4.93
CA ILE A 173 6.75 -0.01 6.39
C ILE A 173 8.01 0.24 7.23
N GLY A 174 9.21 0.19 6.66
CA GLY A 174 10.44 0.62 7.35
C GLY A 174 10.52 2.14 7.49
N ASP A 175 11.41 2.68 8.32
CA ASP A 175 11.69 4.12 8.34
C ASP A 175 12.63 4.49 7.17
N ALA A 176 12.11 5.13 6.12
CA ALA A 176 12.89 5.47 4.93
C ALA A 176 14.14 6.31 5.22
N ARG A 177 14.16 7.11 6.30
CA ARG A 177 15.31 7.92 6.73
C ARG A 177 16.53 7.09 7.12
N ALA A 178 16.35 5.80 7.36
CA ALA A 178 17.40 4.84 7.64
C ALA A 178 17.83 4.03 6.41
N THR A 179 17.45 4.46 5.20
CA THR A 179 17.69 3.72 3.95
C THR A 179 18.17 4.65 2.84
N SER A 180 18.74 4.07 1.77
CA SER A 180 19.14 4.84 0.59
C SER A 180 17.97 5.51 -0.14
N MET A 181 16.74 5.03 0.06
CA MET A 181 15.53 5.69 -0.45
C MET A 181 15.43 7.11 0.13
N GLY A 182 15.54 7.25 1.45
CA GLY A 182 15.57 8.56 2.10
C GLY A 182 16.86 9.35 1.82
N TRP A 183 18.03 8.71 1.90
CA TRP A 183 19.32 9.43 1.83
C TRP A 183 19.66 10.00 0.46
N SER A 184 19.41 9.25 -0.62
CA SER A 184 19.89 9.62 -1.96
C SER A 184 18.78 9.93 -2.95
N ARG A 185 17.54 9.52 -2.68
CA ARG A 185 16.41 9.71 -3.59
C ARG A 185 15.34 10.66 -3.06
N GLY A 186 15.44 11.09 -1.80
CA GLY A 186 14.39 11.90 -1.17
C GLY A 186 13.04 11.18 -1.09
N GLU A 187 13.05 9.84 -1.14
CA GLU A 187 11.86 9.00 -1.06
C GLU A 187 11.45 8.86 0.41
N LEU A 188 10.18 9.13 0.72
CA LEU A 188 9.55 8.86 2.02
C LEU A 188 8.72 7.59 1.95
N ASN A 189 8.26 7.09 3.10
CA ASN A 189 7.33 5.97 3.14
C ASN A 189 6.36 6.02 4.34
N ILE A 190 5.35 5.15 4.32
CA ILE A 190 4.34 5.07 5.40
C ILE A 190 5.00 4.86 6.76
N GLY A 191 6.02 4.00 6.85
CA GLY A 191 6.74 3.69 8.09
C GLY A 191 7.39 4.93 8.70
N GLN A 192 8.08 5.75 7.90
CA GLN A 192 8.60 7.04 8.33
C GLN A 192 7.47 7.98 8.80
N LEU A 193 6.42 8.15 8.00
CA LEU A 193 5.32 9.08 8.33
C LEU A 193 4.60 8.66 9.62
N CYS A 194 4.45 7.36 9.85
CA CYS A 194 3.92 6.81 11.09
C CYS A 194 4.84 7.09 12.28
N LYS A 195 6.17 6.97 12.10
CA LYS A 195 7.15 7.32 13.14
C LYS A 195 7.13 8.81 13.47
N GLU A 196 7.01 9.67 12.48
CA GLU A 196 6.95 11.13 12.67
C GLU A 196 5.65 11.56 13.36
N THR A 197 4.53 10.91 13.03
CA THR A 197 3.21 11.30 13.56
C THR A 197 2.90 10.67 14.93
N TYR A 198 3.22 9.38 15.11
CA TYR A 198 2.82 8.61 16.28
C TYR A 198 3.98 8.29 17.23
N GLY A 199 5.22 8.58 16.83
CA GLY A 199 6.43 8.36 17.64
C GLY A 199 6.53 6.93 18.15
N ALA A 200 6.68 6.77 19.47
CA ALA A 200 6.80 5.46 20.11
C ALA A 200 5.52 4.60 20.05
N LYS A 201 4.37 5.15 19.62
CA LYS A 201 3.13 4.39 19.43
C LYS A 201 3.10 3.64 18.09
N ALA A 202 3.96 3.99 17.13
CA ALA A 202 4.14 3.27 15.89
C ALA A 202 5.35 2.34 15.98
N LEU A 203 5.15 1.08 15.58
CA LEU A 203 6.20 0.05 15.51
C LEU A 203 6.32 -0.47 14.09
N ASN A 204 7.51 -0.38 13.53
CA ASN A 204 7.87 -0.90 12.21
C ASN A 204 8.45 -2.30 12.41
N ILE A 205 7.86 -3.32 11.80
CA ILE A 205 8.31 -4.71 11.93
C ILE A 205 8.65 -5.25 10.54
N GLY A 206 9.94 -5.40 10.27
CA GLY A 206 10.44 -5.93 9.01
C GLY A 206 10.46 -7.45 8.97
N THR A 207 10.47 -8.01 7.77
CA THR A 207 10.67 -9.45 7.53
C THR A 207 11.82 -9.69 6.56
N GLY A 208 12.59 -10.76 6.74
CA GLY A 208 13.70 -11.08 5.85
C GLY A 208 13.86 -12.57 5.58
N THR A 209 14.51 -12.90 4.46
CA THR A 209 14.80 -14.27 4.05
C THR A 209 16.08 -14.36 3.22
N ASN A 210 16.75 -15.51 3.26
CA ASN A 210 18.00 -15.71 2.52
C ASN A 210 17.76 -16.41 1.17
N THR A 211 17.13 -17.58 1.19
CA THR A 211 16.85 -18.40 0.00
C THR A 211 15.40 -18.89 0.00
N GLY A 212 15.05 -19.68 -1.02
CA GLY A 212 13.72 -20.27 -1.14
C GLY A 212 13.06 -19.90 -2.46
N THR A 213 11.75 -19.66 -2.43
CA THR A 213 10.97 -19.29 -3.63
C THR A 213 10.07 -18.10 -3.38
N VAL A 214 9.82 -17.32 -4.43
CA VAL A 214 8.89 -16.18 -4.42
C VAL A 214 7.92 -16.29 -5.60
N ALA A 215 6.69 -15.82 -5.44
CA ALA A 215 5.75 -15.60 -6.52
C ALA A 215 5.91 -14.15 -7.01
N ALA A 216 6.41 -13.96 -8.23
CA ALA A 216 6.71 -12.63 -8.78
C ALA A 216 6.69 -12.64 -10.32
N ALA A 217 6.56 -11.46 -10.93
CA ALA A 217 6.70 -11.30 -12.37
C ALA A 217 8.10 -10.81 -12.76
N LYS A 218 8.51 -11.03 -14.03
CA LYS A 218 9.79 -10.51 -14.56
C LYS A 218 9.73 -9.05 -15.01
N ARG A 219 8.53 -8.57 -15.35
CA ARG A 219 8.21 -7.23 -15.82
C ARG A 219 6.79 -6.87 -15.38
N TRP A 220 6.48 -5.57 -15.40
CA TRP A 220 5.11 -5.09 -15.26
C TRP A 220 4.20 -5.76 -16.28
N ASP A 221 2.96 -6.02 -15.86
CA ASP A 221 1.91 -6.72 -16.63
C ASP A 221 2.31 -8.12 -17.13
N GLY A 222 3.36 -8.69 -16.54
CA GLY A 222 3.76 -10.06 -16.79
C GLY A 222 2.97 -11.05 -15.93
N ASP A 223 2.82 -12.27 -16.44
CA ASP A 223 2.32 -13.39 -15.65
C ASP A 223 3.21 -13.65 -14.44
N MET A 224 2.56 -14.06 -13.34
CA MET A 224 3.25 -14.48 -12.13
C MET A 224 4.03 -15.76 -12.39
N GLN A 225 5.24 -15.84 -11.84
CA GLN A 225 6.10 -17.01 -11.89
C GLN A 225 6.58 -17.35 -10.48
N VAL A 226 6.70 -18.64 -10.19
CA VAL A 226 7.47 -19.11 -9.04
C VAL A 226 8.96 -19.05 -9.40
N MET A 227 9.71 -18.26 -8.66
CA MET A 227 11.11 -17.97 -8.93
C MET A 227 11.97 -18.33 -7.70
N GLY A 228 13.10 -18.98 -7.94
CA GLY A 228 14.07 -19.27 -6.88
C GLY A 228 14.82 -18.00 -6.46
N ILE A 229 14.88 -17.75 -5.14
CA ILE A 229 15.59 -16.61 -4.57
C ILE A 229 17.09 -16.94 -4.53
N ARG A 230 17.93 -16.03 -5.02
CA ARG A 230 19.39 -16.16 -4.93
C ARG A 230 19.84 -16.05 -3.47
N PRO A 231 20.90 -16.74 -3.03
CA PRO A 231 21.49 -16.50 -1.72
C PRO A 231 21.78 -15.01 -1.48
N GLY A 232 21.69 -14.59 -0.22
CA GLY A 232 22.01 -13.23 0.23
C GLY A 232 23.38 -12.79 -0.27
N LEU A 233 23.50 -11.51 -0.64
CA LEU A 233 24.78 -10.98 -1.11
C LEU A 233 25.76 -10.85 0.07
N PRO A 234 27.08 -10.97 -0.17
CA PRO A 234 28.07 -10.57 0.83
C PRO A 234 27.81 -9.14 1.33
N ASP A 235 28.06 -8.92 2.63
CA ASP A 235 27.81 -7.65 3.32
C ASP A 235 26.35 -7.20 3.39
N SER A 236 25.40 -8.12 3.17
CA SER A 236 23.97 -7.88 3.37
C SER A 236 23.49 -8.31 4.75
N TYR A 237 22.33 -7.79 5.19
CA TYR A 237 21.67 -8.33 6.37
C TYR A 237 21.23 -9.78 6.15
N GLU A 238 20.85 -10.17 4.94
CA GLU A 238 20.44 -11.55 4.65
C GLU A 238 21.59 -12.53 4.88
N GLU A 239 22.81 -12.21 4.44
CA GLU A 239 24.01 -13.02 4.70
C GLU A 239 24.35 -13.06 6.18
N LEU A 240 24.27 -11.93 6.88
CA LEU A 240 24.53 -11.85 8.32
C LEU A 240 23.56 -12.71 9.14
N MET A 241 22.26 -12.65 8.81
CA MET A 241 21.24 -13.45 9.49
C MET A 241 21.38 -14.94 9.16
N HIS A 242 21.67 -15.29 7.90
CA HIS A 242 21.93 -16.66 7.48
C HIS A 242 23.14 -17.28 8.20
N ALA A 243 24.22 -16.51 8.36
CA ALA A 243 25.46 -16.96 9.00
C ALA A 243 25.27 -17.36 10.48
N THR A 244 24.17 -16.98 11.12
CA THR A 244 23.83 -17.44 12.48
C THR A 244 23.54 -18.95 12.54
N GLY A 245 23.15 -19.57 11.42
CA GLY A 245 22.68 -20.96 11.38
C GLY A 245 21.31 -21.19 12.03
N ILE A 246 20.65 -20.13 12.52
CA ILE A 246 19.32 -20.21 13.15
C ILE A 246 18.26 -20.01 12.07
N LYS A 247 17.45 -21.04 11.82
CA LYS A 247 16.47 -21.04 10.73
C LYS A 247 15.43 -19.93 10.83
N ASN A 248 14.84 -19.72 12.01
CA ASN A 248 13.81 -18.71 12.20
C ASN A 248 14.00 -18.05 13.56
N PHE A 249 13.95 -16.72 13.60
CA PHE A 249 14.03 -15.97 14.85
C PHE A 249 13.37 -14.60 14.73
N VAL A 250 13.11 -13.98 15.87
CA VAL A 250 12.62 -12.61 15.97
C VAL A 250 13.64 -11.80 16.75
N LEU A 251 14.00 -10.63 16.23
CA LEU A 251 14.82 -9.64 16.92
C LEU A 251 13.93 -8.50 17.40
N ASP A 252 13.98 -8.20 18.69
CA ASP A 252 13.51 -6.93 19.21
C ASP A 252 14.66 -5.93 19.11
N LEU A 253 14.57 -5.04 18.13
CA LEU A 253 15.63 -4.07 17.83
C LEU A 253 15.53 -2.84 18.73
N ARG A 254 14.45 -2.65 19.49
CA ARG A 254 14.28 -1.46 20.34
C ARG A 254 15.41 -1.35 21.35
N LYS A 255 15.94 -0.12 21.52
CA LYS A 255 17.13 0.17 22.33
C LYS A 255 17.12 -0.42 23.75
N LYS A 256 15.95 -0.56 24.38
CA LYS A 256 15.80 -1.12 25.74
C LYS A 256 15.88 -2.65 25.80
N ASN A 257 15.59 -3.33 24.69
CA ASN A 257 15.40 -4.77 24.63
C ASN A 257 16.47 -5.50 23.79
N CYS A 258 17.21 -4.76 22.97
CA CYS A 258 18.33 -5.29 22.19
C CYS A 258 19.65 -5.14 22.96
N ASP A 259 20.47 -6.21 23.00
CA ASP A 259 21.83 -6.13 23.57
C ASP A 259 22.63 -5.00 22.89
N ALA A 260 23.38 -4.24 23.68
CA ALA A 260 24.05 -3.04 23.19
C ALA A 260 25.15 -3.35 22.16
N ARG A 261 25.84 -4.49 22.27
CA ARG A 261 26.86 -4.90 21.31
C ARG A 261 26.21 -5.37 20.01
N LEU A 262 25.14 -6.15 20.11
CA LEU A 262 24.36 -6.58 18.95
C LEU A 262 23.77 -5.38 18.21
N ARG A 263 23.09 -4.46 18.90
CA ARG A 263 22.51 -3.27 18.28
C ARG A 263 23.58 -2.43 17.60
N LYS A 264 24.76 -2.25 18.22
CA LYS A 264 25.89 -1.53 17.60
C LYS A 264 26.37 -2.21 16.32
N ALA A 265 26.51 -3.54 16.30
CA ALA A 265 26.92 -4.28 15.11
C ALA A 265 25.87 -4.18 13.99
N LEU A 266 24.58 -4.25 14.34
CA LEU A 266 23.48 -4.09 13.39
C LEU A 266 23.28 -2.64 12.92
N SER A 267 23.84 -1.64 13.62
CA SER A 267 23.79 -0.25 13.20
C SER A 267 24.77 0.09 12.06
N GLU A 268 25.59 -0.86 11.62
CA GLU A 268 26.42 -0.68 10.43
C GLU A 268 25.57 -0.63 9.16
N ARG A 269 25.87 0.32 8.27
CA ARG A 269 25.16 0.41 6.99
C ARG A 269 25.50 -0.80 6.12
N ARG A 270 24.48 -1.59 5.78
CA ARG A 270 24.60 -2.83 4.98
C ARG A 270 23.59 -2.85 3.85
N LEU A 271 23.78 -3.78 2.93
CA LEU A 271 22.75 -4.05 1.92
C LEU A 271 21.56 -4.77 2.57
N GLU A 272 20.36 -4.44 2.13
CA GLU A 272 19.10 -5.10 2.51
C GLU A 272 18.30 -5.40 1.24
N ARG A 273 17.70 -6.59 1.19
CA ARG A 273 16.93 -7.08 0.04
C ARG A 273 15.45 -6.73 0.15
N PHE A 274 14.88 -6.27 -0.97
CA PHE A 274 13.52 -5.80 -1.15
C PHE A 274 12.90 -6.43 -2.41
N ILE A 275 12.56 -7.72 -2.35
CA ILE A 275 11.86 -8.38 -3.47
C ILE A 275 10.36 -8.09 -3.38
N GLY A 276 9.86 -7.26 -4.29
CA GLY A 276 8.43 -6.94 -4.42
C GLY A 276 7.71 -7.79 -5.46
N VAL A 277 6.67 -7.22 -6.07
CA VAL A 277 5.88 -7.86 -7.14
C VAL A 277 6.70 -8.27 -8.37
N LEU A 278 7.84 -7.60 -8.58
CA LEU A 278 8.81 -7.98 -9.60
C LEU A 278 10.02 -8.67 -8.96
N TYR A 279 10.53 -9.72 -9.60
CA TYR A 279 11.82 -10.30 -9.25
C TYR A 279 12.74 -10.43 -10.47
N LYS A 280 13.95 -9.89 -10.34
CA LYS A 280 14.95 -9.75 -11.41
C LYS A 280 16.29 -10.32 -10.94
N PRO A 281 16.45 -11.66 -10.91
CA PRO A 281 17.63 -12.30 -10.33
C PRO A 281 18.93 -11.98 -11.08
N ALA A 282 18.86 -11.72 -12.39
CA ALA A 282 20.02 -11.37 -13.20
C ALA A 282 20.67 -10.04 -12.79
N THR A 283 19.87 -9.09 -12.29
CA THR A 283 20.29 -7.74 -11.89
C THR A 283 19.98 -7.47 -10.42
N GLU A 284 19.94 -8.51 -9.59
CA GLU A 284 19.35 -8.47 -8.25
C GLU A 284 19.92 -7.35 -7.38
N LYS A 285 21.24 -7.17 -7.33
CA LYS A 285 21.88 -6.09 -6.57
C LYS A 285 21.36 -4.70 -6.96
N ALA A 286 21.20 -4.44 -8.26
CA ALA A 286 20.75 -3.14 -8.73
C ALA A 286 19.22 -2.96 -8.63
N SER A 287 18.46 -4.07 -8.66
CA SER A 287 17.00 -4.05 -8.73
C SER A 287 16.32 -4.17 -7.37
N HIS A 288 16.93 -4.94 -6.45
CA HIS A 288 16.29 -5.44 -5.23
C HIS A 288 17.13 -5.21 -3.97
N TYR A 289 18.29 -4.55 -4.06
CA TYR A 289 19.05 -4.20 -2.87
C TYR A 289 19.15 -2.69 -2.67
N SER A 290 19.02 -2.27 -1.42
CA SER A 290 19.21 -0.89 -0.96
C SER A 290 20.17 -0.89 0.23
N SER A 291 20.88 0.20 0.47
CA SER A 291 21.64 0.35 1.72
C SER A 291 20.69 0.75 2.85
N ALA A 292 20.84 0.14 4.03
CA ALA A 292 20.00 0.39 5.20
C ALA A 292 20.75 0.27 6.54
N ILE A 293 20.18 0.87 7.59
CA ILE A 293 20.56 0.68 8.99
C ILE A 293 19.39 0.01 9.73
N LEU A 294 19.47 -1.30 9.94
CA LEU A 294 18.34 -2.14 10.35
C LEU A 294 17.67 -1.68 11.66
N PRO A 295 18.40 -1.37 12.75
CA PRO A 295 17.79 -0.97 14.02
C PRO A 295 17.28 0.48 14.05
N GLU A 296 17.48 1.25 12.97
CA GLU A 296 16.89 2.57 12.76
C GLU A 296 15.68 2.50 11.83
N GLN A 297 15.69 1.56 10.89
CA GLN A 297 14.58 1.29 9.98
C GLN A 297 13.41 0.57 10.66
N PHE A 298 13.70 -0.41 11.52
CA PHE A 298 12.69 -1.25 12.18
C PHE A 298 12.87 -1.31 13.71
N ASP A 299 11.74 -1.47 14.41
CA ASP A 299 11.71 -1.78 15.84
C ASP A 299 11.79 -3.28 16.10
N GLY A 300 11.32 -4.10 15.16
CA GLY A 300 11.39 -5.55 15.21
C GLY A 300 11.72 -6.14 13.85
N PHE A 301 12.36 -7.30 13.83
CA PHE A 301 12.70 -7.99 12.60
C PHE A 301 12.42 -9.48 12.73
N ILE A 302 11.68 -10.04 11.78
CA ILE A 302 11.33 -11.46 11.73
C ILE A 302 12.13 -12.11 10.60
N TRP A 303 12.94 -13.11 10.95
CA TRP A 303 13.78 -13.82 10.02
C TRP A 303 13.24 -15.21 9.71
N PHE A 304 13.22 -15.55 8.42
CA PHE A 304 12.99 -16.89 7.91
C PHE A 304 14.11 -17.24 6.93
N ASP A 305 15.06 -18.09 7.31
CA ASP A 305 16.24 -18.40 6.49
C ASP A 305 15.87 -18.95 5.10
N GLU A 306 14.81 -19.75 5.04
CA GLU A 306 14.22 -20.24 3.80
C GLU A 306 12.73 -19.87 3.75
N SER A 307 12.31 -19.31 2.61
CA SER A 307 10.92 -18.93 2.36
C SER A 307 10.30 -19.78 1.24
N ARG A 308 8.97 -19.86 1.23
CA ARG A 308 8.22 -20.46 0.13
C ARG A 308 7.28 -19.42 -0.47
N HIS A 309 7.13 -19.46 -1.80
CA HIS A 309 6.17 -18.63 -2.51
C HIS A 309 4.77 -18.80 -1.94
N VAL A 310 4.01 -17.71 -1.90
CA VAL A 310 2.59 -17.75 -1.56
C VAL A 310 1.82 -18.60 -2.57
N GLY A 311 0.83 -19.36 -2.12
CA GLY A 311 -0.07 -20.08 -3.01
C GLY A 311 -0.94 -19.11 -3.82
N THR A 312 -1.34 -19.49 -5.03
CA THR A 312 -2.22 -18.65 -5.87
C THR A 312 -3.45 -19.42 -6.34
N LEU A 313 -4.55 -18.69 -6.58
CA LEU A 313 -5.73 -19.17 -7.30
C LEU A 313 -5.59 -18.93 -8.82
N GLU A 314 -4.90 -17.86 -9.21
CA GLU A 314 -4.69 -17.45 -10.61
C GLU A 314 -3.20 -17.18 -10.88
N VAL A 315 -2.68 -17.73 -11.98
CA VAL A 315 -1.28 -17.57 -12.40
C VAL A 315 -1.12 -16.66 -13.62
N HIS A 316 -2.19 -16.49 -14.39
CA HIS A 316 -2.21 -15.70 -15.61
C HIS A 316 -2.85 -14.35 -15.35
N GLN A 317 -2.29 -13.30 -15.96
CA GLN A 317 -2.96 -12.00 -15.98
C GLN A 317 -4.33 -12.14 -16.65
N PRO A 318 -5.41 -11.59 -16.06
CA PRO A 318 -6.73 -11.57 -16.68
C PRO A 318 -6.65 -10.92 -18.06
N LYS A 319 -7.29 -11.53 -19.06
CA LYS A 319 -7.47 -10.91 -20.38
C LYS A 319 -8.66 -9.94 -20.44
N SER A 320 -9.45 -9.88 -19.37
CA SER A 320 -10.58 -8.98 -19.21
C SER A 320 -10.15 -7.66 -18.58
N PRO A 321 -10.89 -6.56 -18.82
CA PRO A 321 -10.62 -5.28 -18.17
C PRO A 321 -10.60 -5.45 -16.63
N LEU A 322 -9.65 -4.79 -15.95
CA LEU A 322 -9.39 -4.86 -14.49
C LEU A 322 -10.66 -4.70 -13.63
N GLU A 323 -11.68 -4.07 -14.20
CA GLU A 323 -12.92 -3.70 -13.55
C GLU A 323 -13.90 -4.83 -13.23
N TYR A 324 -13.72 -6.04 -13.78
CA TYR A 324 -14.78 -7.06 -13.72
C TYR A 324 -14.54 -8.21 -12.73
N HIS A 325 -13.30 -8.45 -12.25
CA HIS A 325 -13.01 -9.71 -11.55
C HIS A 325 -12.11 -9.67 -10.30
N GLU A 326 -11.54 -8.53 -9.88
CA GLU A 326 -10.62 -8.55 -8.71
C GLU A 326 -11.25 -8.26 -7.33
N THR A 327 -12.57 -8.07 -7.22
CA THR A 327 -13.25 -8.05 -5.91
C THR A 327 -14.67 -8.61 -6.00
N TRP A 328 -14.81 -9.93 -5.81
CA TRP A 328 -16.10 -10.59 -5.65
C TRP A 328 -16.00 -11.74 -4.61
N PRO A 329 -17.03 -12.00 -3.75
CA PRO A 329 -18.25 -11.23 -3.50
C PRO A 329 -18.29 -10.56 -2.12
N PHE A 330 -18.85 -9.36 -2.10
CA PHE A 330 -19.88 -8.87 -1.16
C PHE A 330 -20.07 -9.65 0.14
N GLY A 331 -19.68 -9.01 1.24
CA GLY A 331 -20.27 -9.25 2.55
C GLY A 331 -21.51 -8.39 2.74
N LEU A 332 -22.55 -8.64 1.93
CA LEU A 332 -23.98 -8.51 2.24
C LEU A 332 -24.80 -9.13 1.12
#